data_AF-A0A512M8M2-F1
#
_entry.id   AF-A0A512M8M2-F1
#
_cell.length_a   1.000
_cell.length_b   1.000
_cell.length_c   1.000
_cell.angle_alpha   90.00
_cell.angle_beta   90.00
_cell.angle_gamma   90.00
#
_symmetry.space_group_name_H-M   'P 1'
#
loop_
_entity.id
_entity.type
_entity.pdbx_description
1 polymer ?
#
loop_
_entity_poly.entity_id
_entity_poly.type
_entity_poly.pdbx_seq_one_letter_code
_entity_poly.pdbx_strand_id
1 'polypeptide(L)'
;MPYLSPSAIDANIRKLKAKEVLEIGCYNKWKQDRTRWFHVPAHIRNEVDKDLVSFDPNDARTHGVPAAVLLFNLRYWIKKELKKATDTNVAHEMSPSELNRHLPFSVSTIKSALKTLEKAGAIIRTSKNMSEYSLPPGEMQQLRREAKLKT
;
A
#
# COMPACT_ATOMS: atom_id res chain seq x y z
N MET A 1 -8.94 -14.32 -8.32
CA MET A 1 -9.31 -13.12 -9.09
C MET A 1 -8.23 -12.06 -8.89
N PRO A 2 -7.68 -11.44 -9.94
CA PRO A 2 -6.73 -10.33 -9.81
C PRO A 2 -7.39 -9.13 -9.10
N TYR A 3 -6.63 -8.40 -8.29
CA TYR A 3 -7.11 -7.25 -7.50
C TYR A 3 -7.42 -6.00 -8.36
N LEU A 4 -7.18 -6.07 -9.68
CA LEU A 4 -7.57 -5.08 -10.67
C LEU A 4 -8.28 -5.78 -11.83
N SER A 5 -9.29 -5.12 -12.40
CA SER A 5 -9.92 -5.60 -13.63
C SER A 5 -8.95 -5.51 -14.82
N PRO A 6 -9.11 -6.34 -15.87
CA PRO A 6 -8.31 -6.23 -17.08
C PRO A 6 -8.34 -4.83 -17.71
N SER A 7 -9.48 -4.16 -17.68
CA SER A 7 -9.63 -2.78 -18.16
C SER A 7 -8.85 -1.77 -17.31
N ALA A 8 -8.86 -1.91 -15.99
CA ALA A 8 -8.07 -1.07 -15.09
C ALA A 8 -6.57 -1.30 -15.29
N ILE A 9 -6.15 -2.55 -15.53
CA ILE A 9 -4.76 -2.88 -15.85
C ILE A 9 -4.33 -2.18 -17.15
N ASP A 10 -5.09 -2.31 -18.24
CA ASP A 10 -4.72 -1.69 -19.53
C ASP A 10 -4.72 -0.15 -19.43
N ALA A 11 -5.66 0.44 -18.69
CA ALA A 11 -5.69 1.88 -18.44
C ALA A 11 -4.47 2.37 -17.63
N ASN A 12 -4.06 1.62 -16.60
CA ASN A 12 -2.87 1.94 -15.80
C ASN A 12 -1.59 1.77 -16.60
N ILE A 13 -1.47 0.72 -17.42
CA ILE A 13 -0.33 0.52 -18.33
C ILE A 13 -0.17 1.73 -19.27
N ARG A 14 -1.26 2.23 -19.86
CA ARG A 14 -1.23 3.44 -20.71
C ARG A 14 -0.75 4.67 -19.96
N LYS A 15 -1.20 4.87 -18.72
CA LYS A 15 -0.75 5.97 -17.85
C LYS A 15 0.73 5.86 -17.51
N LEU A 16 1.22 4.65 -17.21
CA LEU A 16 2.63 4.39 -16.91
C LEU A 16 3.52 4.65 -18.12
N LYS A 17 3.07 4.26 -19.33
CA LYS A 17 3.75 4.60 -20.58
C LYS A 17 3.80 6.10 -20.82
N ALA A 18 2.68 6.81 -20.62
CA ALA A 18 2.60 8.25 -20.82
C ALA A 18 3.51 9.05 -19.87
N LYS A 19 3.86 8.46 -18.72
CA LYS A 19 4.80 9.04 -17.74
C LYS A 19 6.24 8.54 -17.92
N GLU A 20 6.53 7.79 -18.98
CA GLU A 20 7.86 7.22 -19.27
C GLU A 20 8.40 6.27 -18.18
N VAL A 21 7.53 5.83 -17.26
CA VAL A 21 7.87 4.88 -16.19
C VAL A 21 7.92 3.44 -16.72
N LEU A 22 7.20 3.16 -17.81
CA LEU A 22 7.08 1.84 -18.41
C LEU A 22 7.19 1.93 -19.92
N GLU A 23 8.07 1.15 -20.51
CA GLU A 23 8.18 1.04 -21.96
C GLU A 23 7.46 -0.21 -22.48
N ILE A 24 6.69 -0.02 -23.56
CA ILE A 24 5.92 -1.07 -24.22
C ILE A 24 6.58 -1.38 -25.56
N GLY A 25 7.10 -2.59 -25.70
CA GLY A 25 7.71 -3.08 -26.93
C GLY A 25 6.91 -4.20 -27.58
N CYS A 26 7.11 -4.36 -28.89
CA CYS A 26 6.72 -5.55 -29.64
C CYS A 26 7.99 -6.31 -30.00
N TYR A 27 8.55 -7.05 -29.05
CA TYR A 27 9.84 -7.75 -29.19
C TYR A 27 9.74 -9.13 -29.86
N ASN A 28 8.72 -9.37 -30.68
CA ASN A 28 8.50 -10.67 -31.27
C ASN A 28 9.08 -10.76 -32.68
N LYS A 29 9.85 -11.82 -32.94
CA LYS A 29 10.38 -12.14 -34.29
C LYS A 29 9.28 -12.62 -35.24
N TRP A 30 8.15 -13.10 -34.70
CA TRP A 30 7.04 -13.66 -35.48
C TRP A 30 5.94 -12.62 -35.73
N LYS A 31 5.63 -12.37 -37.01
CA LYS A 31 4.66 -11.36 -37.47
C LYS A 31 3.23 -11.53 -36.92
N GLN A 32 2.86 -12.75 -36.53
CA GLN A 32 1.50 -13.08 -36.06
C GLN A 32 1.34 -12.92 -34.55
N ASP A 33 2.43 -12.87 -33.79
CA ASP A 33 2.38 -12.76 -32.34
C ASP A 33 2.19 -11.30 -31.90
N ARG A 34 1.02 -11.01 -31.35
CA ARG A 34 0.60 -9.68 -30.87
C ARG A 34 0.89 -9.45 -29.38
N THR A 35 1.67 -10.32 -28.75
CA THR A 35 2.01 -10.21 -27.32
C THR A 35 2.78 -8.91 -27.06
N ARG A 36 2.24 -8.10 -26.14
CA ARG A 36 2.87 -6.86 -25.69
C ARG A 36 3.85 -7.18 -24.57
N TRP A 37 5.10 -6.76 -24.74
CA TRP A 37 6.13 -6.87 -23.71
C TRP A 37 6.25 -5.54 -22.98
N PHE A 38 6.39 -5.61 -21.67
CA PHE A 38 6.50 -4.46 -20.79
C PHE A 38 7.82 -4.53 -20.04
N HIS A 39 8.55 -3.43 -19.97
CA HIS A 39 9.75 -3.36 -19.16
C HIS A 39 9.91 -1.99 -18.51
N VAL A 40 10.46 -1.98 -17.29
CA VAL A 40 10.81 -0.76 -16.57
C VAL A 40 12.19 -0.30 -17.04
N PRO A 41 12.35 0.95 -17.51
CA PRO A 41 13.63 1.51 -17.94
C PRO A 41 14.68 1.51 -16.81
N ALA A 42 15.97 1.42 -17.19
CA ALA A 42 17.07 1.30 -16.22
C ALA A 42 17.19 2.52 -15.29
N HIS A 43 16.95 3.73 -15.79
CA HIS A 43 17.03 4.95 -14.98
C HIS A 43 15.99 4.95 -13.85
N ILE A 44 14.76 4.49 -14.12
CA ILE A 44 13.72 4.33 -13.10
C ILE A 44 14.09 3.25 -12.09
N ARG A 45 14.62 2.09 -12.54
CA ARG A 45 15.01 1.01 -11.61
C ARG A 45 16.02 1.50 -10.56
N ASN A 46 16.95 2.36 -10.97
CA ASN A 46 17.98 2.90 -10.07
C ASN A 46 17.43 3.95 -9.08
N GLU A 47 16.27 4.57 -9.37
CA GLU A 47 15.62 5.54 -8.48
C GLU A 47 14.75 4.89 -7.39
N VAL A 48 14.23 3.69 -7.65
CA VAL A 48 13.26 3.00 -6.79
C VAL A 48 13.85 2.55 -5.44
N ASP A 49 15.17 2.36 -5.35
CA ASP A 49 15.83 1.86 -4.12
C ASP A 49 15.77 2.84 -2.93
N LYS A 50 15.42 4.12 -3.15
CA LYS A 50 15.49 5.15 -2.11
C LYS A 50 14.29 5.18 -1.17
N ASP A 51 13.07 4.99 -1.68
CA ASP A 51 11.82 5.13 -0.91
C ASP A 51 10.79 4.07 -1.34
N LEU A 52 11.11 2.80 -1.05
CA LEU A 52 10.25 1.67 -1.45
C LEU A 52 8.94 1.64 -0.64
N VAL A 53 7.87 2.13 -1.24
CA VAL A 53 6.50 1.88 -0.77
C VAL A 53 6.09 0.47 -1.18
N SER A 54 6.02 -0.46 -0.23
CA SER A 54 5.59 -1.84 -0.45
C SER A 54 4.26 -2.14 0.24
N PHE A 55 3.64 -3.27 -0.09
CA PHE A 55 2.42 -3.77 0.54
C PHE A 55 2.32 -5.28 0.38
N ASP A 56 1.54 -5.94 1.23
CA ASP A 56 1.27 -7.39 1.11
C ASP A 56 0.26 -7.64 -0.04
N PRO A 57 0.58 -8.49 -1.04
CA PRO A 57 -0.35 -8.86 -2.10
C PRO A 57 -1.68 -9.46 -1.60
N ASN A 58 -1.69 -10.13 -0.44
CA ASN A 58 -2.90 -10.69 0.17
C ASN A 58 -3.83 -9.58 0.69
N ASP A 59 -3.27 -8.55 1.31
CA ASP A 59 -4.03 -7.37 1.73
C ASP A 59 -4.61 -6.66 0.52
N ALA A 60 -3.86 -6.55 -0.58
CA ALA A 60 -4.35 -5.94 -1.82
C ALA A 60 -5.45 -6.76 -2.49
N ARG A 61 -5.37 -8.10 -2.41
CA ARG A 61 -6.44 -8.97 -2.91
C ARG A 61 -7.73 -8.81 -2.11
N THR A 62 -7.62 -8.59 -0.81
CA THR A 62 -8.77 -8.54 0.10
C THR A 62 -9.40 -7.15 0.14
N HIS A 63 -8.58 -6.10 0.11
CA HIS A 63 -9.02 -4.72 0.38
C HIS A 63 -8.74 -3.75 -0.78
N GLY A 64 -7.98 -4.17 -1.80
CA GLY A 64 -7.52 -3.32 -2.90
C GLY A 64 -6.17 -2.66 -2.60
N VAL A 65 -5.49 -2.22 -3.68
CA VAL A 65 -4.13 -1.65 -3.60
C VAL A 65 -4.06 -0.42 -2.68
N PRO A 66 -4.96 0.58 -2.75
CA PRO A 66 -4.85 1.76 -1.90
C PRO A 66 -4.95 1.41 -0.41
N ALA A 67 -5.84 0.48 -0.06
CA ALA A 67 -6.02 0.02 1.31
C ALA A 67 -4.83 -0.79 1.82
N ALA A 68 -4.25 -1.65 0.97
CA ALA A 68 -3.07 -2.44 1.33
C ALA A 68 -1.83 -1.56 1.58
N VAL A 69 -1.60 -0.56 0.72
CA VAL A 69 -0.50 0.40 0.91
C VAL A 69 -0.70 1.22 2.19
N LEU A 70 -1.93 1.65 2.45
CA LEU A 70 -2.27 2.38 3.67
C LEU A 70 -2.02 1.50 4.92
N LEU A 71 -2.49 0.26 4.90
CA LEU A 71 -2.33 -0.69 6.00
C LEU A 71 -0.86 -1.00 6.28
N PHE A 72 -0.05 -1.19 5.24
CA PHE A 72 1.39 -1.39 5.38
C PHE A 72 2.08 -0.21 6.09
N ASN A 73 1.77 1.03 5.70
CA ASN A 73 2.34 2.21 6.32
C ASN A 73 1.87 2.40 7.77
N LEU A 74 0.58 2.17 8.04
CA LEU A 74 0.04 2.18 9.41
C LEU A 74 0.74 1.16 10.30
N ARG A 75 0.92 -0.08 9.83
CA ARG A 75 1.70 -1.12 10.55
C ARG A 75 3.12 -0.65 10.84
N TYR A 76 3.79 0.00 9.88
CA TYR A 76 5.14 0.52 10.07
C TYR A 76 5.21 1.59 11.17
N TRP A 77 4.31 2.57 11.15
CA TRP A 77 4.30 3.64 12.17
C TRP A 77 3.96 3.10 13.56
N ILE A 78 2.93 2.25 13.67
CA ILE A 78 2.55 1.62 14.95
C ILE A 78 3.71 0.76 15.49
N LYS A 79 4.40 0.01 14.61
CA LYS A 79 5.60 -0.76 15.00
C LYS A 79 6.73 0.13 15.50
N LYS A 80 6.92 1.31 14.89
CA LYS A 80 7.92 2.30 15.33
C LYS A 80 7.59 2.88 16.71
N GLU A 81 6.31 3.11 17.00
CA GLU A 81 5.85 3.58 18.31
C GLU A 81 5.90 2.49 19.38
N LEU A 82 5.53 1.25 19.04
CA LEU A 82 5.67 0.07 19.90
C LEU A 82 7.12 -0.20 20.36
N LYS A 83 8.12 0.21 19.57
CA LYS A 83 9.52 0.12 19.99
C LYS A 83 9.90 1.14 21.07
N LYS A 84 9.13 2.24 21.17
CA LYS A 84 9.39 3.35 22.10
C LYS A 84 8.53 3.26 23.35
N ALA A 85 7.31 2.73 23.23
CA ALA A 85 6.35 2.63 24.32
C ALA A 85 6.42 1.27 25.02
N THR A 86 6.33 1.28 26.35
CA THR A 86 6.19 0.07 27.18
C THR A 86 4.74 -0.46 27.16
N ASP A 87 3.80 0.38 26.74
CA ASP A 87 2.36 0.13 26.87
C ASP A 87 1.78 -0.69 25.71
N THR A 88 0.69 -1.40 26.01
CA THR A 88 0.04 -2.37 25.12
C THR A 88 -0.97 -1.76 24.15
N ASN A 89 -1.41 -0.53 24.40
CA ASN A 89 -2.48 0.13 23.64
C ASN A 89 -1.93 1.29 22.80
N VAL A 90 -1.05 0.96 21.84
CA VAL A 90 -0.45 1.95 20.94
C VAL A 90 -1.40 2.21 19.79
N ALA A 91 -2.14 3.32 19.87
CA ALA A 91 -2.85 3.90 18.74
C ALA A 91 -1.96 4.95 18.09
N HIS A 92 -1.98 5.00 16.75
CA HIS A 92 -1.30 6.05 16.02
C HIS A 92 -2.32 7.10 15.58
N GLU A 93 -2.15 8.33 16.04
CA GLU A 93 -2.97 9.46 15.61
C GLU A 93 -2.45 9.99 14.28
N MET A 94 -3.27 9.93 13.23
CA MET A 94 -2.95 10.59 11.97
C MET A 94 -4.20 11.02 11.21
N SER A 95 -4.34 12.31 10.96
CA SER A 95 -5.44 12.81 10.13
C SER A 95 -5.32 12.33 8.68
N PRO A 96 -6.44 12.18 7.93
CA PRO A 96 -6.40 11.91 6.49
C PRO A 96 -5.58 12.95 5.71
N SER A 97 -5.48 14.18 6.22
CA SER A 97 -4.67 15.26 5.66
C SER A 97 -3.17 15.04 5.85
N GLU A 98 -2.76 14.51 7.01
CA GLU A 98 -1.37 14.13 7.28
C GLU A 98 -0.99 12.86 6.51
N LEU A 99 -1.89 11.87 6.43
CA LEU A 99 -1.69 10.67 5.61
C LEU A 99 -1.39 11.01 4.14
N ASN A 100 -2.09 12.03 3.59
CA ASN A 100 -1.87 12.52 2.24
C ASN A 100 -0.48 13.16 2.03
N ARG A 101 0.21 13.61 3.09
CA ARG A 101 1.58 14.12 2.96
C ARG A 101 2.60 13.00 2.77
N HIS A 102 2.28 11.81 3.25
CA HIS A 102 3.20 10.66 3.25
C HIS A 102 2.87 9.62 2.16
N LEU A 103 1.63 9.63 1.67
CA LEU A 103 1.16 8.62 0.71
C LEU A 103 0.81 9.26 -0.63
N PRO A 104 1.10 8.58 -1.75
CA PRO A 104 0.79 9.07 -3.10
C PRO A 104 -0.70 8.91 -3.45
N PHE A 105 -1.61 9.23 -2.52
CA PHE A 105 -3.06 9.08 -2.69
C PHE A 105 -3.79 10.34 -2.28
N SER A 106 -4.83 10.71 -3.03
CA SER A 106 -5.71 11.80 -2.64
C SER A 106 -6.40 11.53 -1.30
N VAL A 107 -6.76 12.60 -0.58
CA VAL A 107 -7.53 12.52 0.68
C VAL A 107 -8.82 11.72 0.52
N SER A 108 -9.51 11.82 -0.62
CA SER A 108 -10.73 11.05 -0.92
C SER A 108 -10.46 9.54 -1.04
N THR A 109 -9.34 9.17 -1.66
CA THR A 109 -8.92 7.77 -1.79
C THR A 109 -8.53 7.21 -0.43
N ILE A 110 -7.82 7.99 0.39
CA ILE A 110 -7.44 7.61 1.77
C ILE A 110 -8.69 7.39 2.62
N LYS A 111 -9.66 8.31 2.60
CA LYS A 111 -10.93 8.15 3.33
C LYS A 111 -11.68 6.88 2.91
N SER A 112 -11.71 6.58 1.61
CA SER A 112 -12.38 5.39 1.07
C SER A 112 -11.65 4.10 1.48
N ALA A 113 -10.31 4.12 1.46
CA ALA A 113 -9.47 3.02 1.89
C ALA A 113 -9.64 2.74 3.40
N LEU A 114 -9.60 3.78 4.24
CA LEU A 114 -9.85 3.67 5.68
C LEU A 114 -11.21 3.05 5.97
N LYS A 115 -12.28 3.51 5.30
CA LYS A 115 -13.62 2.94 5.45
C LYS A 115 -13.68 1.46 5.05
N THR A 116 -12.90 1.07 4.04
CA THR A 116 -12.82 -0.32 3.57
C THR A 116 -12.10 -1.20 4.59
N LEU A 117 -11.00 -0.72 5.17
CA LEU A 117 -10.26 -1.42 6.22
C LEU A 117 -11.07 -1.52 7.52
N GLU A 118 -11.79 -0.47 7.89
CA GLU A 118 -12.70 -0.45 9.05
C GLU A 118 -13.82 -1.48 8.88
N LYS A 119 -14.47 -1.49 7.71
CA LYS A 119 -15.52 -2.48 7.40
C LYS A 119 -14.99 -3.91 7.42
N ALA A 120 -13.73 -4.11 7.02
CA ALA A 120 -13.08 -5.41 7.03
C ALA A 120 -12.56 -5.83 8.42
N GLY A 121 -12.59 -4.95 9.41
CA GLY A 121 -12.04 -5.21 10.74
C GLY A 121 -10.51 -5.26 10.80
N ALA A 122 -9.82 -4.77 9.77
CA ALA A 122 -8.36 -4.71 9.71
C ALA A 122 -7.79 -3.51 10.50
N ILE A 123 -8.62 -2.51 10.78
CA ILE A 123 -8.27 -1.36 11.64
C ILE A 123 -9.44 -1.06 12.57
N ILE A 124 -9.12 -0.54 13.76
CA ILE A 124 -10.08 -0.04 14.73
C ILE A 124 -9.89 1.48 14.83
N ARG A 125 -10.98 2.22 14.72
CA ARG A 125 -11.01 3.67 14.89
C ARG A 125 -11.48 4.01 16.29
N THR A 126 -10.63 4.67 17.08
CA THR A 126 -10.87 4.90 18.51
C THR A 126 -11.91 6.01 18.76
N SER A 127 -12.06 6.98 17.86
CA SER A 127 -13.05 8.06 17.99
C SER A 127 -13.61 8.55 16.65
N LYS A 128 -14.86 9.02 16.66
CA LYS A 128 -15.51 9.62 15.49
C LYS A 128 -14.90 10.99 15.12
N ASN A 129 -14.25 11.68 16.05
CA ASN A 129 -13.66 13.01 15.83
C ASN A 129 -12.13 13.03 15.86
N MET A 130 -11.47 12.04 16.49
CA MET A 130 -10.01 11.91 16.45
C MET A 130 -9.60 10.90 15.38
N SER A 131 -8.55 11.25 14.63
CA SER A 131 -8.03 10.41 13.55
C SER A 131 -7.06 9.37 14.10
N GLU A 132 -7.44 8.74 15.22
CA GLU A 132 -6.68 7.68 15.85
C GLU A 132 -7.04 6.34 15.24
N TYR A 133 -6.02 5.65 14.72
CA TYR A 133 -6.13 4.30 14.19
C TYR A 133 -5.29 3.35 15.02
N SER A 134 -5.88 2.22 15.37
CA SER A 134 -5.21 1.11 16.03
C SER A 134 -5.41 -0.17 15.23
N LEU A 135 -4.48 -1.11 15.38
CA LEU A 135 -4.62 -2.43 14.80
C LEU A 135 -5.40 -3.35 15.74
N PRO A 136 -6.12 -4.35 15.21
CA PRO A 136 -6.79 -5.36 16.01
C PRO A 136 -5.81 -6.06 16.98
N PRO A 137 -6.28 -6.52 18.15
CA PRO A 137 -5.42 -7.14 19.17
C PRO A 137 -4.58 -8.31 18.65
N GLY A 138 -5.12 -9.13 17.75
CA GLY A 138 -4.40 -10.27 17.16
C GLY A 138 -3.22 -9.86 16.29
N GLU A 139 -3.38 -8.78 15.52
CA GLU A 139 -2.37 -8.25 14.61
C GLU A 139 -1.26 -7.50 15.39
N MET A 140 -1.64 -6.80 16.46
CA MET A 140 -0.70 -6.20 17.42
C MET A 140 0.22 -7.25 18.07
N GLN A 141 -0.32 -8.41 18.43
CA GLN A 141 0.49 -9.51 18.97
C GLN A 141 1.49 -10.07 17.94
N GLN A 142 1.08 -10.19 16.69
CA GLN A 142 1.94 -10.66 15.61
C GLN A 142 3.09 -9.68 15.33
N LEU A 143 2.80 -8.38 15.23
CA LEU A 143 3.82 -7.35 15.05
C LEU A 143 4.84 -7.31 16.19
N ARG A 144 4.42 -7.59 17.43
CA ARG A 144 5.32 -7.67 18.59
C ARG A 144 6.26 -8.87 18.51
N ARG A 145 5.78 -10.04 18.07
CA ARG A 145 6.64 -11.21 17.83
C ARG A 145 7.73 -10.86 16.82
N GLU A 146 7.34 -10.25 15.70
CA GLU A 146 8.28 -9.82 14.66
C GLU A 146 9.24 -8.70 15.11
N ALA A 147 8.80 -7.80 16.00
CA ALA A 147 9.65 -6.75 16.54
C ALA A 147 10.68 -7.31 17.53
N LYS A 148 10.33 -8.33 18.32
CA LYS A 148 11.23 -9.01 19.26
C LYS A 148 12.24 -9.93 18.56
N LEU A 149 11.87 -10.57 17.45
CA LEU A 149 12.74 -11.46 16.67
C LEU A 149 13.85 -10.74 15.88
N LYS A 150 13.78 -9.41 15.73
CA LYS A 150 14.78 -8.59 15.01
C LYS A 150 15.68 -7.76 15.94
N THR A 151 15.71 -8.09 17.23
CA THR A 151 16.65 -7.54 18.22
C THR A 151 17.63 -8.63 18.59
#